data_AF-A0A3S2V449-F1
#
_entry.id   AF-A0A3S2V449-F1
#
_cell.length_a   1.000
_cell.length_b   1.000
_cell.length_c   1.000
_cell.angle_alpha   90.00
_cell.angle_beta   90.00
_cell.angle_gamma   90.00
#
_symmetry.space_group_name_H-M   'P 1'
#
loop_
_entity.id
_entity.type
_entity.pdbx_description
1 polymer ?
#
loop_
_entity_poly.entity_id
_entity_poly.type
_entity_poly.pdbx_seq_one_letter_code
_entity_poly.pdbx_strand_id
1 'polypeptide(L)'
;MNTKLITIACAVFVLTMNCATAQDNITDNQSLTLDKQTKIYNILALDGENVKVNVTSDYVKHVLKLSFLNDTISIREFWGVPPEVKLLNSTFLELKYEVRGGSNLGMGKLLILCVKNGRLIEAMHVLRYSDWDDGAYKKAYNVKSSLKVDSKNNYSIVAEICDYVISKQHPEENYIFNNTTILNFDKKNSVFYSAKQNLNNKVITTNSQSTIKKKINGYFPVIILGKEDYYFINNWWYQADKKTK
;
A
#
# COMPACT_ATOMS: atom_id res chain seq x y z
N MET A 1 7.82 -46.88 79.91
CA MET A 1 7.96 -48.01 78.97
C MET A 1 6.97 -47.82 77.82
N ASN A 2 7.49 -47.92 76.60
CA ASN A 2 6.79 -48.07 75.31
C ASN A 2 6.03 -46.83 74.78
N THR A 3 6.74 -45.80 74.31
CA THR A 3 7.06 -45.58 72.87
C THR A 3 5.99 -46.03 71.89
N LYS A 4 5.25 -45.07 71.32
CA LYS A 4 5.08 -44.91 69.86
C LYS A 4 4.93 -43.43 69.52
N LEU A 5 6.02 -42.86 68.99
CA LEU A 5 6.02 -41.64 68.20
C LEU A 5 5.19 -41.90 66.94
N ILE A 6 4.18 -41.08 66.68
CA ILE A 6 3.54 -40.99 65.36
C ILE A 6 4.02 -39.68 64.76
N THR A 7 5.03 -39.77 63.90
CA THR A 7 5.55 -38.67 63.11
C THR A 7 4.56 -38.38 61.99
N ILE A 8 3.79 -37.31 62.11
CA ILE A 8 2.98 -36.77 61.02
C ILE A 8 3.95 -36.09 60.05
N ALA A 9 4.29 -36.77 58.95
CA ALA A 9 5.08 -36.17 57.89
C ALA A 9 4.23 -35.12 57.17
N CYS A 10 4.65 -33.86 57.30
CA CYS A 10 4.15 -32.73 56.52
C CYS A 10 4.38 -32.99 55.03
N ALA A 11 3.36 -33.41 54.30
CA ALA A 11 3.32 -33.24 52.86
C ALA A 11 2.94 -31.78 52.56
N VAL A 12 3.93 -30.90 52.50
CA VAL A 12 3.76 -29.57 51.89
C VAL A 12 3.54 -29.82 50.41
N PHE A 13 2.27 -29.91 50.02
CA PHE A 13 1.86 -29.98 48.62
C PHE A 13 2.01 -28.57 48.05
N VAL A 14 3.21 -28.23 47.57
CA VAL A 14 3.39 -27.04 46.73
C VAL A 14 2.70 -27.36 45.41
N LEU A 15 1.43 -26.98 45.30
CA LEU A 15 0.80 -26.72 44.00
C LEU A 15 1.57 -25.55 43.40
N THR A 16 2.65 -25.85 42.68
CA THR A 16 3.09 -24.97 41.61
C THR A 16 1.93 -24.96 40.62
N MET A 17 1.08 -23.94 40.75
CA MET A 17 0.20 -23.54 39.68
C MET A 17 1.12 -23.18 38.51
N ASN A 18 1.39 -24.17 37.65
CA ASN A 18 1.61 -23.89 36.25
C ASN A 18 0.33 -23.17 35.83
N CYS A 19 0.38 -21.84 35.84
CA CYS A 19 -0.45 -21.05 34.97
C CYS A 19 0.00 -21.43 33.57
N ALA A 20 -0.48 -22.59 33.10
CA ALA A 20 -0.58 -22.88 31.69
C ALA A 20 -1.56 -21.84 31.18
N THR A 21 -1.03 -20.71 30.74
CA THR A 21 -1.74 -19.84 29.82
C THR A 21 -2.22 -20.75 28.70
N ALA A 22 -3.53 -20.76 28.45
CA ALA A 22 -4.13 -21.36 27.28
C ALA A 22 -3.72 -20.55 26.04
N GLN A 23 -2.44 -20.57 25.75
CA GLN A 23 -1.79 -19.98 24.60
C GLN A 23 -0.81 -21.05 24.15
N ASP A 24 -0.86 -21.35 22.85
CA ASP A 24 -0.04 -22.36 22.18
C ASP A 24 -0.68 -23.75 22.14
N ASN A 25 -1.78 -23.84 21.39
CA ASN A 25 -2.04 -24.96 20.50
C ASN A 25 -3.01 -24.51 19.39
N ILE A 26 -2.58 -23.51 18.61
CA ILE A 26 -3.03 -23.42 17.22
C ILE A 26 -1.89 -23.98 16.39
N THR A 27 -2.19 -25.14 15.84
CA THR A 27 -1.38 -26.09 15.11
C THR A 27 -0.45 -25.42 14.09
N ASP A 28 0.85 -25.71 14.25
CA ASP A 28 1.94 -25.57 13.29
C ASP A 28 1.59 -26.17 11.92
N ASN A 29 0.95 -25.38 11.04
CA ASN A 29 0.85 -25.72 9.61
C ASN A 29 0.82 -24.49 8.68
N GLN A 30 1.23 -23.30 9.15
CA GLN A 30 1.45 -22.12 8.30
C GLN A 30 2.61 -21.23 8.78
N SER A 31 3.72 -21.82 9.21
CA SER A 31 5.02 -21.13 9.19
C SER A 31 5.52 -21.06 7.74
N LEU A 32 4.76 -20.39 6.87
CA LEU A 32 5.27 -19.86 5.61
C LEU A 32 6.45 -18.98 5.98
N THR A 33 7.66 -19.38 5.59
CA THR A 33 8.91 -18.67 5.83
C THR A 33 8.70 -17.17 5.63
N LEU A 34 8.66 -16.43 6.75
CA LEU A 34 8.53 -14.97 6.83
C LEU A 34 9.81 -14.26 6.35
N ASP A 35 10.51 -14.89 5.41
CA ASP A 35 11.80 -14.49 4.91
C ASP A 35 11.66 -13.44 3.82
N LYS A 36 12.74 -12.67 3.64
CA LYS A 36 12.87 -11.71 2.56
C LYS A 36 12.71 -12.40 1.20
N GLN A 37 11.70 -12.01 0.44
CA GLN A 37 11.43 -12.53 -0.91
C GLN A 37 11.80 -11.50 -1.97
N THR A 38 12.48 -11.93 -3.05
CA THR A 38 12.81 -11.04 -4.18
C THR A 38 12.30 -11.64 -5.49
N LYS A 39 11.57 -10.83 -6.26
CA LYS A 39 11.15 -11.13 -7.63
C LYS A 39 11.79 -10.13 -8.59
N ILE A 40 12.19 -10.60 -9.77
CA ILE A 40 12.86 -9.78 -10.79
C ILE A 40 11.93 -9.63 -11.98
N TYR A 41 11.75 -8.39 -12.44
CA TYR A 41 10.93 -8.05 -13.60
C TYR A 41 11.80 -7.41 -14.66
N ASN A 42 11.78 -7.98 -15.87
CA ASN A 42 12.42 -7.36 -17.03
C ASN A 42 11.42 -6.36 -17.62
N ILE A 43 11.83 -5.10 -17.73
CA ILE A 43 11.04 -4.05 -18.38
C ILE A 43 11.89 -3.29 -19.40
N LEU A 44 11.23 -2.69 -20.38
CA LEU A 44 11.80 -1.74 -21.32
C LEU A 44 11.70 -0.34 -20.71
N ALA A 45 12.82 0.24 -20.33
CA ALA A 45 12.89 1.61 -19.88
C ALA A 45 12.41 2.59 -20.98
N LEU A 46 11.97 3.79 -20.57
CA LEU A 46 11.40 4.79 -21.48
C LEU A 46 12.41 5.35 -22.49
N ASP A 47 13.70 5.18 -22.24
CA ASP A 47 14.82 5.47 -23.13
C ASP A 47 15.15 4.30 -24.09
N GLY A 48 14.49 3.15 -23.94
CA GLY A 48 14.60 2.00 -24.85
C GLY A 48 15.52 0.89 -24.36
N GLU A 49 16.12 1.02 -23.18
CA GLU A 49 17.00 -0.01 -22.63
C GLU A 49 16.20 -1.12 -21.92
N ASN A 50 16.60 -2.38 -22.09
CA ASN A 50 16.04 -3.47 -21.30
C ASN A 50 16.71 -3.50 -19.92
N VAL A 51 15.89 -3.41 -18.88
CA VAL A 51 16.36 -3.29 -17.50
C VAL A 51 15.68 -4.30 -16.57
N LYS A 52 16.33 -4.58 -15.44
CA LYS A 52 15.83 -5.48 -14.39
C LYS A 52 15.43 -4.67 -13.17
N VAL A 53 14.14 -4.71 -12.82
CA VAL A 53 13.63 -4.14 -11.58
C VAL A 53 13.41 -5.26 -10.57
N ASN A 54 14.02 -5.13 -9.40
CA ASN A 54 13.84 -6.07 -8.30
C ASN A 54 12.73 -5.56 -7.38
N VAL A 55 11.77 -6.43 -7.07
CA VAL A 55 10.74 -6.20 -6.06
C VAL A 55 11.07 -7.10 -4.88
N THR A 56 11.44 -6.51 -3.76
CA THR A 56 11.87 -7.22 -2.55
C THR A 56 10.92 -6.94 -1.40
N SER A 57 10.20 -7.97 -0.96
CA SER A 57 9.37 -7.93 0.25
C SER A 57 10.18 -8.41 1.44
N ASP A 58 10.47 -7.50 2.38
CA ASP A 58 11.10 -7.81 3.67
C ASP A 58 10.02 -7.80 4.76
N TYR A 59 9.43 -8.97 5.01
CA TYR A 59 8.31 -9.14 5.95
C TYR A 59 8.74 -8.91 7.40
N VAL A 60 9.99 -9.22 7.76
CA VAL A 60 10.55 -9.00 9.09
C VAL A 60 10.74 -7.51 9.37
N LYS A 61 11.28 -6.76 8.41
CA LYS A 61 11.52 -5.31 8.57
C LYS A 61 10.29 -4.45 8.21
N HIS A 62 9.21 -5.06 7.74
CA HIS A 62 8.04 -4.35 7.20
C HIS A 62 8.42 -3.33 6.12
N VAL A 63 9.28 -3.75 5.18
CA VAL A 63 9.71 -2.90 4.05
C VAL A 63 9.49 -3.60 2.72
N LEU A 64 8.81 -2.92 1.81
CA LEU A 64 8.79 -3.27 0.39
C LEU A 64 9.80 -2.39 -0.35
N LYS A 65 10.78 -3.01 -1.03
CA LYS A 65 11.80 -2.30 -1.80
C LYS A 65 11.66 -2.58 -3.28
N LEU A 66 11.83 -1.53 -4.07
CA LEU A 66 11.90 -1.57 -5.52
C LEU A 66 13.28 -1.05 -5.90
N SER A 67 14.10 -1.83 -6.57
CA SER A 67 15.45 -1.41 -6.93
C SER A 67 15.80 -1.69 -8.39
N PHE A 68 16.56 -0.76 -8.96
CA PHE A 68 17.18 -0.85 -10.27
C PHE A 68 18.56 -0.20 -10.17
N LEU A 69 19.62 -0.96 -10.48
CA LEU A 69 21.01 -0.55 -10.25
C LEU A 69 21.19 0.02 -8.83
N ASN A 70 21.55 1.31 -8.73
CA ASN A 70 21.77 2.03 -7.47
C ASN A 70 20.54 2.84 -7.01
N ASP A 71 19.47 2.89 -7.79
CA ASP A 71 18.24 3.61 -7.43
C ASP A 71 17.28 2.68 -6.68
N THR A 72 16.61 3.21 -5.66
CA THR A 72 15.72 2.41 -4.81
C THR A 72 14.57 3.24 -4.27
N ILE A 73 13.36 2.73 -4.46
CA ILE A 73 12.16 3.19 -3.76
C ILE A 73 11.93 2.24 -2.58
N SER A 74 11.83 2.79 -1.38
CA SER A 74 11.54 2.03 -0.15
C SER A 74 10.20 2.47 0.42
N ILE A 75 9.29 1.50 0.56
CA ILE A 75 7.98 1.63 1.19
C ILE A 75 8.10 1.02 2.58
N ARG A 76 8.00 1.87 3.60
CA ARG A 76 8.00 1.45 5.01
C ARG A 76 6.59 1.09 5.45
N GLU A 77 6.48 0.42 6.60
CA GLU A 77 5.21 -0.01 7.20
C GLU A 77 4.41 -0.95 6.31
N PHE A 78 5.09 -1.72 5.47
CA PHE A 78 4.48 -2.75 4.63
C PHE A 78 3.83 -3.82 5.52
N TRP A 79 2.53 -4.04 5.32
CA TRP A 79 1.68 -4.85 6.22
C TRP A 79 2.03 -6.34 6.22
N GLY A 80 2.86 -6.79 5.28
CA GLY A 80 3.34 -8.17 5.20
C GLY A 80 2.42 -9.10 4.40
N VAL A 81 1.41 -8.56 3.71
CA VAL A 81 0.67 -9.29 2.67
C VAL A 81 1.48 -9.22 1.37
N PRO A 82 1.82 -10.34 0.72
CA PRO A 82 2.59 -10.33 -0.52
C PRO A 82 2.01 -9.36 -1.55
N PRO A 83 2.82 -8.47 -2.14
CA PRO A 83 2.31 -7.52 -3.13
C PRO A 83 1.89 -8.27 -4.40
N GLU A 84 0.76 -7.89 -4.98
CA GLU A 84 0.42 -8.30 -6.34
C GLU A 84 1.23 -7.43 -7.30
N VAL A 85 1.94 -8.09 -8.22
CA VAL A 85 2.79 -7.40 -9.19
C VAL A 85 2.48 -7.94 -10.58
N LYS A 86 2.21 -7.04 -11.53
CA LYS A 86 2.02 -7.42 -12.93
C LYS A 86 2.67 -6.40 -13.86
N LEU A 87 3.08 -6.87 -15.03
CA LEU A 87 3.42 -6.00 -16.15
C LEU A 87 2.13 -5.50 -16.80
N LEU A 88 1.98 -4.18 -16.92
CA LEU A 88 0.90 -3.57 -17.70
C LEU A 88 1.19 -3.64 -19.20
N ASN A 89 2.48 -3.53 -19.54
CA ASN A 89 3.07 -3.83 -20.84
C ASN A 89 4.57 -4.08 -20.62
N SER A 90 5.38 -4.03 -21.67
CA SER A 90 6.83 -4.14 -21.55
C SER A 90 7.48 -3.02 -20.73
N THR A 91 6.86 -1.84 -20.60
CA THR A 91 7.46 -0.64 -19.99
C THR A 91 7.02 -0.38 -18.55
N PHE A 92 5.75 -0.66 -18.23
CA PHE A 92 5.13 -0.28 -16.97
C PHE A 92 4.88 -1.50 -16.08
N LEU A 93 5.31 -1.40 -14.83
CA LEU A 93 5.07 -2.38 -13.79
C LEU A 93 4.01 -1.85 -12.83
N GLU A 94 2.90 -2.55 -12.65
CA GLU A 94 1.88 -2.25 -11.63
C GLU A 94 2.15 -3.09 -10.38
N LEU A 95 2.16 -2.41 -9.24
CA LEU A 95 2.21 -2.99 -7.91
C LEU A 95 0.97 -2.60 -7.11
N LYS A 96 0.41 -3.60 -6.45
CA LYS A 96 -0.64 -3.45 -5.45
C LYS A 96 -0.12 -4.03 -4.14
N TYR A 97 -0.05 -3.19 -3.12
CA TYR A 97 0.51 -3.56 -1.82
C TYR A 97 -0.27 -2.90 -0.68
N GLU A 98 0.02 -3.28 0.56
CA GLU A 98 -0.66 -2.76 1.75
C GLU A 98 0.34 -2.19 2.75
N VAL A 99 -0.03 -1.07 3.37
CA VAL A 99 0.71 -0.45 4.48
C VAL A 99 -0.17 -0.33 5.72
N ARG A 100 0.49 -0.17 6.87
CA ARG A 100 -0.18 0.03 8.16
C ARG A 100 -1.00 1.31 8.18
N GLY A 101 -2.33 1.16 8.28
CA GLY A 101 -3.27 2.27 8.39
C GLY A 101 -3.75 2.58 9.82
N GLY A 102 -3.48 1.69 10.77
CA GLY A 102 -3.98 1.77 12.14
C GLY A 102 -4.29 0.38 12.71
N SER A 103 -4.99 0.33 13.85
CA SER A 103 -5.49 -0.94 14.39
C SER A 103 -6.49 -1.57 13.42
N ASN A 104 -6.19 -2.76 12.92
CA ASN A 104 -7.04 -3.56 12.02
C ASN A 104 -7.37 -2.90 10.65
N LEU A 105 -6.63 -1.88 10.21
CA LEU A 105 -6.84 -1.24 8.91
C LEU A 105 -5.59 -1.35 8.03
N GLY A 106 -5.70 -2.17 6.99
CA GLY A 106 -4.72 -2.21 5.89
C GLY A 106 -5.03 -1.11 4.87
N MET A 107 -4.13 -0.13 4.74
CA MET A 107 -4.24 0.85 3.66
C MET A 107 -3.54 0.30 2.41
N GLY A 108 -4.32 -0.17 1.47
CA GLY A 108 -3.77 -0.56 0.17
C GLY A 108 -3.28 0.65 -0.63
N LYS A 109 -2.36 0.36 -1.54
CA LYS A 109 -1.81 1.31 -2.50
C LYS A 109 -1.72 0.65 -3.86
N LEU A 110 -1.86 1.47 -4.90
CA LEU A 110 -1.59 1.09 -6.27
C LEU A 110 -0.48 2.01 -6.79
N LEU A 111 0.63 1.39 -7.20
CA LEU A 111 1.82 2.05 -7.70
C LEU A 111 2.09 1.55 -9.13
N ILE A 112 2.30 2.46 -10.06
CA ILE A 112 2.80 2.13 -11.40
C ILE A 112 4.19 2.74 -11.53
N LEU A 113 5.13 1.90 -11.95
CA LEU A 113 6.53 2.24 -12.10
C LEU A 113 6.96 2.19 -13.56
N CYS A 114 7.92 3.02 -13.90
CA CYS A 114 8.75 2.90 -15.10
C CYS A 114 10.19 3.28 -14.77
N VAL A 115 11.11 2.98 -15.68
CA VAL A 115 12.50 3.43 -15.61
C VAL A 115 12.74 4.47 -16.71
N LYS A 116 13.46 5.55 -16.39
CA LYS A 116 13.92 6.54 -17.38
C LYS A 116 15.22 7.18 -16.91
N ASN A 117 16.17 7.35 -17.82
CA ASN A 117 17.46 7.99 -17.55
C ASN A 117 18.16 7.36 -16.34
N GLY A 118 18.12 6.02 -16.26
CA GLY A 118 18.74 5.26 -15.18
C GLY A 118 18.06 5.37 -13.80
N ARG A 119 16.82 5.87 -13.72
CA ARG A 119 16.09 6.05 -12.44
C ARG A 119 14.74 5.38 -12.43
N LEU A 120 14.33 4.88 -11.27
CA LEU A 120 12.97 4.46 -10.98
C LEU A 120 12.07 5.68 -10.83
N ILE A 121 10.93 5.67 -11.53
CA ILE A 121 9.94 6.74 -11.48
C ILE A 121 8.61 6.15 -11.03
N GLU A 122 8.01 6.74 -10.01
CA GLU A 122 6.61 6.52 -9.63
C GLU A 122 5.69 7.21 -10.65
N ALA A 123 5.40 6.54 -11.76
CA ALA A 123 4.55 7.09 -12.82
C ALA A 123 3.11 7.34 -12.33
N MET A 124 2.64 6.60 -11.32
CA MET A 124 1.39 6.83 -10.61
C MET A 124 1.47 6.20 -9.23
N HIS A 125 0.99 6.87 -8.19
CA HIS A 125 0.94 6.31 -6.84
C HIS A 125 -0.31 6.81 -6.10
N VAL A 126 -1.29 5.91 -5.91
CA VAL A 126 -2.63 6.26 -5.40
C VAL A 126 -3.09 5.31 -4.31
N LEU A 127 -4.09 5.74 -3.55
CA LEU A 127 -4.72 4.93 -2.51
C LEU A 127 -5.63 3.85 -3.12
N ARG A 128 -5.70 2.69 -2.46
CA ARG A 128 -6.69 1.63 -2.68
C ARG A 128 -7.02 1.03 -1.32
N TYR A 129 -8.25 0.81 -0.91
CA TYR A 129 -8.47 0.02 0.31
C TYR A 129 -9.77 -0.73 0.24
N SER A 130 -9.84 -1.79 1.03
CA SER A 130 -11.01 -2.61 1.24
C SER A 130 -10.99 -2.97 2.71
N ASP A 131 -11.77 -2.27 3.53
CA ASP A 131 -11.87 -2.61 4.95
C ASP A 131 -12.70 -3.88 5.12
N TRP A 132 -12.19 -4.78 5.96
CA TRP A 132 -12.82 -6.06 6.25
C TRP A 132 -13.88 -5.92 7.36
N ASP A 133 -15.12 -5.96 6.87
CA ASP A 133 -16.40 -6.47 7.40
C ASP A 133 -16.44 -7.05 8.83
N ASP A 134 -17.14 -6.36 9.74
CA ASP A 134 -17.79 -6.96 10.91
C ASP A 134 -19.27 -7.30 10.65
N GLY A 135 -19.74 -7.18 9.41
CA GLY A 135 -21.13 -7.38 8.99
C GLY A 135 -22.04 -6.17 9.23
N ALA A 136 -21.59 -5.18 10.01
CA ALA A 136 -22.32 -3.96 10.35
C ALA A 136 -21.79 -2.74 9.60
N TYR A 137 -20.50 -2.72 9.27
CA TYR A 137 -19.86 -1.65 8.49
C TYR A 137 -18.92 -2.20 7.42
N LYS A 138 -19.06 -1.72 6.18
CA LYS A 138 -18.18 -2.02 5.05
C LYS A 138 -17.79 -0.74 4.34
N LYS A 139 -16.51 -0.61 4.02
CA LYS A 139 -15.99 0.52 3.26
C LYS A 139 -14.92 0.05 2.30
N ALA A 140 -14.97 0.53 1.06
CA ALA A 140 -13.87 0.29 0.13
C ALA A 140 -13.69 1.46 -0.81
N TYR A 141 -12.46 1.60 -1.28
CA TYR A 141 -12.04 2.47 -2.35
C TYR A 141 -11.14 1.67 -3.29
N ASN A 142 -11.75 1.06 -4.29
CA ASN A 142 -11.08 0.20 -5.24
C ASN A 142 -10.74 0.97 -6.51
N VAL A 143 -9.48 0.86 -6.93
CA VAL A 143 -9.00 1.40 -8.21
C VAL A 143 -8.51 0.22 -9.05
N LYS A 144 -9.17 -0.01 -10.19
CA LYS A 144 -8.72 -0.94 -11.22
C LYS A 144 -8.15 -0.15 -12.38
N SER A 145 -6.90 -0.44 -12.75
CA SER A 145 -6.21 0.20 -13.88
C SER A 145 -6.06 -0.76 -15.05
N SER A 146 -6.36 -0.24 -16.23
CA SER A 146 -6.02 -0.86 -17.51
C SER A 146 -5.22 0.12 -18.37
N LEU A 147 -4.13 -0.35 -18.97
CA LEU A 147 -3.29 0.45 -19.86
C LEU A 147 -3.86 0.41 -21.27
N LYS A 148 -3.96 1.59 -21.90
CA LYS A 148 -4.24 1.77 -23.32
C LYS A 148 -3.04 2.43 -23.99
N VAL A 149 -2.67 1.92 -25.16
CA VAL A 149 -1.60 2.47 -25.99
C VAL A 149 -2.20 2.86 -27.32
N ASP A 150 -2.05 4.13 -27.70
CA ASP A 150 -2.49 4.59 -29.02
C ASP A 150 -1.45 4.28 -30.11
N SER A 151 -1.82 4.51 -31.37
CA SER A 151 -0.95 4.26 -32.54
C SER A 151 0.32 5.13 -32.58
N LYS A 152 0.42 6.17 -31.74
CA LYS A 152 1.57 7.07 -31.62
C LYS A 152 2.42 6.74 -30.39
N ASN A 153 2.24 5.57 -29.78
CA ASN A 153 2.86 5.19 -28.51
C ASN A 153 2.64 6.25 -27.41
N ASN A 154 1.43 6.81 -27.35
CA ASN A 154 0.98 7.54 -26.18
C ASN A 154 0.26 6.57 -25.26
N TYR A 155 0.70 6.58 -24.01
CA TYR A 155 0.14 5.74 -22.97
C TYR A 155 -0.99 6.48 -22.27
N SER A 156 -2.06 5.76 -21.98
CA SER A 156 -3.13 6.23 -21.11
C SER A 156 -3.57 5.10 -20.19
N ILE A 157 -4.06 5.44 -19.00
CA ILE A 157 -4.68 4.50 -18.09
C ILE A 157 -6.16 4.81 -18.03
N VAL A 158 -6.99 3.79 -18.17
CA VAL A 158 -8.38 3.85 -17.74
C VAL A 158 -8.41 3.34 -16.30
N ALA A 159 -8.72 4.25 -15.38
CA ALA A 159 -8.88 3.98 -13.96
C ALA A 159 -10.38 3.87 -13.64
N GLU A 160 -10.83 2.66 -13.33
CA GLU A 160 -12.17 2.38 -12.84
C GLU A 160 -12.16 2.43 -11.32
N ILE A 161 -13.01 3.29 -10.76
CA ILE A 161 -13.08 3.58 -9.34
C ILE A 161 -14.41 3.05 -8.84
N CYS A 162 -14.36 2.29 -7.75
CA CYS A 162 -15.53 1.87 -6.98
C CYS A 162 -15.30 2.27 -5.52
N ASP A 163 -16.03 3.27 -5.06
CA ASP A 163 -15.98 3.81 -3.71
C ASP A 163 -17.33 3.59 -3.05
N TYR A 164 -17.37 2.94 -1.88
CA TYR A 164 -18.61 2.72 -1.16
C TYR A 164 -18.42 2.75 0.35
N VAL A 165 -19.49 3.15 1.03
CA VAL A 165 -19.73 2.96 2.46
C VAL A 165 -21.08 2.28 2.61
N ILE A 166 -21.13 1.20 3.39
CA ILE A 166 -22.35 0.48 3.74
C ILE A 166 -22.32 0.22 5.25
N SER A 167 -23.22 0.86 5.98
CA SER A 167 -23.41 0.78 7.42
C SER A 167 -24.86 0.40 7.71
N LYS A 168 -25.06 -0.56 8.61
CA LYS A 168 -26.38 -0.88 9.18
C LYS A 168 -26.76 0.06 10.32
N GLN A 169 -25.77 0.55 11.06
CA GLN A 169 -25.97 1.44 12.20
C GLN A 169 -26.22 2.89 11.77
N HIS A 170 -25.62 3.29 10.64
CA HIS A 170 -25.67 4.65 10.08
C HIS A 170 -26.05 4.61 8.59
N PRO A 171 -27.28 4.17 8.24
CA PRO A 171 -27.69 4.04 6.84
C PRO A 171 -27.68 5.36 6.06
N GLU A 172 -27.75 6.50 6.74
CA GLU A 172 -27.63 7.84 6.18
C GLU A 172 -26.25 8.13 5.58
N GLU A 173 -25.20 7.42 6.01
CA GLU A 173 -23.84 7.54 5.46
C GLU A 173 -23.61 6.64 4.23
N ASN A 174 -24.60 5.82 3.88
CA ASN A 174 -24.44 4.83 2.83
C ASN A 174 -24.36 5.48 1.46
N TYR A 175 -23.34 5.10 0.70
CA TYR A 175 -23.22 5.48 -0.70
C TYR A 175 -22.50 4.40 -1.50
N ILE A 176 -22.78 4.38 -2.80
CA ILE A 176 -22.00 3.65 -3.80
C ILE A 176 -21.72 4.64 -4.92
N PHE A 177 -20.44 4.86 -5.18
CA PHE A 177 -19.96 5.76 -6.21
C PHE A 177 -19.04 4.99 -7.15
N ASN A 178 -19.40 4.97 -8.43
CA ASN A 178 -18.57 4.39 -9.47
C ASN A 178 -18.18 5.49 -10.45
N ASN A 179 -16.90 5.52 -10.83
CA ASN A 179 -16.40 6.48 -11.80
C ASN A 179 -15.33 5.86 -12.68
N THR A 180 -15.15 6.43 -13.86
CA THR A 180 -14.05 6.08 -14.76
C THR A 180 -13.28 7.34 -15.12
N THR A 181 -12.00 7.38 -14.79
CA THR A 181 -11.11 8.47 -15.15
C THR A 181 -10.08 7.98 -16.18
N ILE A 182 -9.82 8.80 -17.21
CA ILE A 182 -8.71 8.57 -18.13
C ILE A 182 -7.50 9.40 -17.66
N LEU A 183 -6.36 8.75 -17.51
CA LEU A 183 -5.08 9.37 -17.17
C LEU A 183 -4.17 9.33 -18.39
N ASN A 184 -3.74 10.48 -18.90
CA ASN A 184 -2.77 10.58 -19.98
C ASN A 184 -1.35 10.51 -19.43
N PHE A 185 -0.41 9.99 -20.21
CA PHE A 185 1.01 9.96 -19.82
C PHE A 185 1.76 11.21 -20.27
N ASP A 186 2.30 11.97 -19.32
CA ASP A 186 3.22 13.07 -19.57
C ASP A 186 4.63 12.52 -19.80
N LYS A 187 5.06 12.43 -21.06
CA LYS A 187 6.41 11.94 -21.41
C LYS A 187 7.54 12.80 -20.82
N LYS A 188 7.30 14.09 -20.56
CA LYS A 188 8.32 14.99 -20.00
C LYS A 188 8.61 14.62 -18.56
N ASN A 189 7.55 14.52 -17.75
CA ASN A 189 7.61 14.24 -16.33
C ASN A 189 7.58 12.74 -15.99
N SER A 190 7.28 11.89 -16.98
CA SER A 190 7.12 10.43 -16.86
C SER A 190 6.03 10.01 -15.88
N VAL A 191 4.90 10.71 -15.90
CA VAL A 191 3.78 10.48 -14.98
C VAL A 191 2.43 10.43 -15.68
N PHE A 192 1.52 9.63 -15.15
CA PHE A 192 0.12 9.63 -15.55
C PHE A 192 -0.64 10.76 -14.84
N TYR A 193 -1.50 11.47 -15.56
CA TYR A 193 -2.28 12.58 -15.02
C TYR A 193 -3.62 12.71 -15.74
N SER A 194 -4.65 13.14 -15.02
CA SER A 194 -5.97 13.47 -15.60
C SER A 194 -6.06 14.92 -16.05
N ALA A 195 -5.42 15.83 -15.31
CA ALA A 195 -5.49 17.27 -15.54
C ALA A 195 -4.20 17.94 -15.05
N LYS A 196 -4.08 19.24 -15.34
CA LYS A 196 -3.09 20.11 -14.71
C LYS A 196 -3.83 21.22 -13.97
N GLN A 197 -3.49 21.43 -12.71
CA GLN A 197 -4.19 22.36 -11.85
C GLN A 197 -3.23 23.31 -11.15
N ASN A 198 -3.69 24.55 -10.97
CA ASN A 198 -2.98 25.52 -10.15
C ASN A 198 -3.32 25.23 -8.68
N LEU A 199 -2.30 24.95 -7.90
CA LEU A 199 -2.41 24.68 -6.48
C LEU A 199 -1.83 25.87 -5.73
N ASN A 200 -2.63 26.54 -4.90
CA ASN A 200 -2.19 27.59 -3.99
C ASN A 200 -2.69 27.30 -2.57
N ASN A 201 -2.33 26.14 -2.04
CA ASN A 201 -2.81 25.67 -0.74
C ASN A 201 -1.73 24.91 0.04
N LYS A 202 -2.03 24.55 1.29
CA LYS A 202 -1.22 23.62 2.08
C LYS A 202 -1.43 22.20 1.56
N VAL A 203 -0.34 21.51 1.25
CA VAL A 203 -0.35 20.09 0.92
C VAL A 203 0.23 19.32 2.11
N ILE A 204 -0.35 18.16 2.41
CA ILE A 204 0.26 17.21 3.33
C ILE A 204 1.31 16.43 2.54
N THR A 205 2.56 16.69 2.86
CA THR A 205 3.74 16.05 2.27
C THR A 205 3.94 14.74 3.01
N THR A 206 3.29 13.64 2.61
CA THR A 206 3.63 12.31 3.17
C THR A 206 4.57 11.64 2.19
N ASN A 207 5.88 11.67 2.46
CA ASN A 207 6.80 10.75 1.79
C ASN A 207 6.94 9.48 2.65
N SER A 208 7.63 8.46 2.13
CA SER A 208 7.90 7.22 2.86
C SER A 208 8.75 7.38 4.14
N GLN A 209 9.07 8.62 4.54
CA GLN A 209 9.98 8.96 5.63
C GLN A 209 9.42 9.99 6.63
N SER A 210 8.42 10.81 6.27
CA SER A 210 7.92 11.91 7.11
C SER A 210 6.62 12.54 6.55
N THR A 211 5.85 13.17 7.45
CA THR A 211 4.70 14.03 7.11
C THR A 211 5.05 15.50 7.35
N ILE A 212 5.11 16.33 6.30
CA ILE A 212 5.40 17.76 6.41
C ILE A 212 4.23 18.57 5.83
N LYS A 213 3.74 19.60 6.51
CA LYS A 213 2.72 20.51 5.92
C LYS A 213 3.43 21.71 5.30
N LYS A 214 3.42 21.85 3.97
CA LYS A 214 4.03 23.01 3.28
C LYS A 214 3.01 23.69 2.38
N LYS A 215 3.04 25.03 2.36
CA LYS A 215 2.29 25.80 1.36
C LYS A 215 3.02 25.66 0.02
N ILE A 216 2.30 25.18 -0.99
CA ILE A 216 2.82 25.01 -2.34
C ILE A 216 2.01 25.91 -3.27
N ASN A 217 2.72 26.60 -4.16
CA ASN A 217 2.14 27.42 -5.21
C ASN A 217 2.70 26.97 -6.57
N GLY A 218 1.86 26.71 -7.56
CA GLY A 218 2.31 26.36 -8.90
C GLY A 218 1.30 25.56 -9.70
N TYR A 219 1.65 25.24 -10.95
CA TYR A 219 0.83 24.47 -11.87
C TYR A 219 1.38 23.06 -12.02
N PHE A 220 0.63 22.07 -11.55
CA PHE A 220 1.11 20.69 -11.39
C PHE A 220 0.22 19.68 -12.11
N PRO A 221 0.78 18.57 -12.62
CA PRO A 221 0.00 17.40 -13.00
C PRO A 221 -0.79 16.86 -11.80
N VAL A 222 -2.05 16.49 -12.04
CA VAL A 222 -2.95 15.94 -11.02
C VAL A 222 -3.70 14.70 -11.54
N ILE A 223 -3.79 13.70 -10.69
CA ILE A 223 -4.66 12.53 -10.84
C ILE A 223 -5.92 12.79 -10.02
N ILE A 224 -7.08 12.85 -10.68
CA ILE A 224 -8.39 13.05 -10.05
C ILE A 224 -9.16 11.74 -10.14
N LEU A 225 -9.32 11.06 -9.01
CA LEU A 225 -10.02 9.78 -8.91
C LEU A 225 -11.22 9.95 -7.99
N GLY A 226 -12.36 10.33 -8.56
CA GLY A 226 -13.57 10.57 -7.78
C GLY A 226 -13.35 11.72 -6.78
N LYS A 227 -13.40 11.42 -5.49
CA LYS A 227 -13.17 12.42 -4.43
C LYS A 227 -11.68 12.66 -4.13
N GLU A 228 -10.79 11.77 -4.54
CA GLU A 228 -9.36 11.83 -4.22
C GLU A 228 -8.55 12.53 -5.32
N ASP A 229 -7.74 13.52 -4.94
CA ASP A 229 -6.81 14.20 -5.85
C ASP A 229 -5.37 13.92 -5.43
N TYR A 230 -4.51 13.59 -6.40
CA TYR A 230 -3.08 13.37 -6.18
C TYR A 230 -2.26 14.30 -7.08
N TYR A 231 -1.43 15.14 -6.47
CA TYR A 231 -0.59 16.12 -7.16
C TYR A 231 0.84 15.61 -7.29
N PHE A 232 1.43 15.75 -8.48
CA PHE A 232 2.84 15.42 -8.71
C PHE A 232 3.71 16.67 -8.53
N ILE A 233 4.54 16.68 -7.49
CA ILE A 233 5.37 17.83 -7.11
C ILE A 233 6.78 17.32 -6.78
N ASN A 234 7.82 17.94 -7.31
CA ASN A 234 9.22 17.60 -7.00
C ASN A 234 9.57 16.10 -7.06
N ASN A 235 9.03 15.38 -8.06
CA ASN A 235 9.20 13.93 -8.27
C ASN A 235 8.48 13.01 -7.27
N TRP A 236 7.45 13.51 -6.57
CA TRP A 236 6.65 12.74 -5.63
C TRP A 236 5.15 12.97 -5.84
N TRP A 237 4.35 11.96 -5.50
CA TRP A 237 2.90 12.05 -5.46
C TRP A 237 2.40 12.47 -4.08
N TYR A 238 1.44 13.40 -4.06
CA TYR A 238 0.85 13.93 -2.84
C TYR A 238 -0.66 13.87 -2.90
N GLN A 239 -1.28 13.19 -1.95
CA GLN A 239 -2.73 13.23 -1.78
C GLN A 239 -3.14 14.58 -1.20
N ALA A 240 -4.14 15.23 -1.81
CA ALA A 240 -4.67 16.47 -1.32
C ALA A 240 -5.53 16.24 -0.07
N ASP A 241 -5.29 17.04 0.97
CA ASP A 241 -6.18 17.12 2.13
C ASP A 241 -7.38 17.99 1.75
N LYS A 242 -8.42 17.36 1.19
CA LYS A 242 -9.72 18.00 1.08
C LYS A 242 -10.31 18.01 2.48
N LYS A 243 -10.09 19.09 3.23
CA LYS A 243 -10.96 19.40 4.35
C LYS A 243 -12.39 19.42 3.82
N THR A 244 -13.18 18.43 4.23
CA THR A 244 -14.63 18.48 4.10
C THR A 244 -15.07 19.82 4.67
N LYS A 245 -15.60 20.67 3.79
CA LYS A 245 -16.28 21.90 4.19
C LYS A 245 -17.67 21.56 4.69
#